data_AF-A0A3B9BTC8-F1
#
_entry.id   AF-A0A3B9BTC8-F1
#
_cell.length_a   1.000
_cell.length_b   1.000
_cell.length_c   1.000
_cell.angle_alpha   90.00
_cell.angle_beta   90.00
_cell.angle_gamma   90.00
#
_symmetry.space_group_name_H-M   'P 1'
#
loop_
_entity.id
_entity.type
_entity.pdbx_description
1 polymer ?
#
loop_
_entity_poly.entity_id
_entity_poly.type
_entity_poly.pdbx_seq_one_letter_code
_entity_poly.pdbx_strand_id
1 'polypeptide(L)'
;MKLRLILGDQLSHSVATLAGADKEADVILMCELRAETRYVKHHKKKIAFIFSAMRHFAADLADQGYTVRYTRYNDVENTGTFRGEVDRALKVTGAQAVVATYPGEYRLTSDFDTWHETLSVPVDLREDDRYLSTQAEFA
;
A
#
# COMPACT_ATOMS: atom_id res chain seq x y z
N MET A 1 12.67 8.09 -8.60
CA MET A 1 11.91 7.94 -7.36
C MET A 1 10.49 7.52 -7.65
N LYS A 2 10.07 6.40 -7.07
CA LYS A 2 8.71 5.85 -7.11
C LYS A 2 8.13 5.82 -5.70
N LEU A 3 6.82 5.97 -5.61
CA LEU A 3 6.05 5.72 -4.40
C LEU A 3 5.56 4.27 -4.43
N ARG A 4 5.84 3.49 -3.39
CA ARG A 4 5.55 2.05 -3.33
C ARG A 4 4.53 1.76 -2.23
N LEU A 5 3.29 1.46 -2.59
CA LEU A 5 2.20 1.26 -1.63
C LEU A 5 2.13 -0.20 -1.18
N ILE A 6 2.20 -0.43 0.13
CA ILE A 6 2.01 -1.77 0.74
C ILE A 6 0.74 -1.77 1.60
N LEU A 7 -0.14 -2.74 1.36
CA LEU A 7 -1.40 -2.92 2.08
C LEU A 7 -1.22 -3.76 3.37
N GLY A 8 -2.21 -3.71 4.25
CA GLY A 8 -2.15 -4.35 5.57
C GLY A 8 -2.10 -5.89 5.55
N ASP A 9 -2.42 -6.51 4.43
CA ASP A 9 -2.38 -7.96 4.17
C ASP A 9 -1.19 -8.38 3.29
N GLN A 10 -0.33 -7.43 2.89
CA GLN A 10 0.81 -7.63 1.99
C GLN A 10 2.17 -7.58 2.72
N LEU A 11 2.18 -7.83 4.04
CA LEU A 11 3.35 -7.68 4.91
C LEU A 11 4.39 -8.80 4.71
N SER A 12 5.05 -8.80 3.56
CA SER A 12 6.11 -9.74 3.16
C SER A 12 7.28 -8.99 2.52
N HIS A 13 8.52 -9.40 2.84
CA HIS A 13 9.73 -8.83 2.22
C HIS A 13 9.85 -9.16 0.72
N SER A 14 9.16 -10.20 0.26
CA SER A 14 9.16 -10.61 -1.15
C SER A 14 7.94 -10.10 -1.92
N VAL A 15 7.10 -9.23 -1.34
CA VAL A 15 5.91 -8.71 -2.03
C VAL A 15 6.33 -8.03 -3.34
N ALA A 16 5.59 -8.26 -4.43
CA ALA A 16 5.90 -7.73 -5.76
C ALA A 16 6.12 -6.19 -5.78
N THR A 17 5.48 -5.45 -4.87
CA THR A 17 5.71 -4.00 -4.68
C THR A 17 7.15 -3.66 -4.34
N LEU A 18 7.87 -4.49 -3.58
CA LEU A 18 9.27 -4.27 -3.19
C LEU A 18 10.28 -4.73 -4.26
N ALA A 19 9.86 -5.52 -5.25
CA ALA A 19 10.74 -5.99 -6.30
C ALA A 19 11.35 -4.80 -7.09
N GLY A 20 12.69 -4.78 -7.15
CA GLY A 20 13.45 -3.71 -7.80
C GLY A 20 13.27 -2.33 -7.14
N ALA A 21 12.99 -2.27 -5.83
CA ALA A 21 12.97 -1.02 -5.08
C ALA A 21 14.37 -0.45 -4.89
N ASP A 22 14.54 0.81 -5.27
CA ASP A 22 15.75 1.58 -5.00
C ASP A 22 15.65 2.18 -3.59
N LYS A 23 16.47 1.70 -2.66
CA LYS A 23 16.43 2.13 -1.25
C LYS A 23 16.80 3.60 -1.05
N GLU A 24 17.62 4.15 -1.94
CA GLU A 24 18.10 5.53 -1.86
C GLU A 24 17.09 6.52 -2.47
N ALA A 25 16.23 6.05 -3.37
CA ALA A 25 15.36 6.93 -4.15
C ALA A 25 13.86 6.67 -3.97
N ASP A 26 13.42 5.45 -3.66
CA ASP A 26 12.01 5.10 -3.56
C ASP A 26 11.47 5.27 -2.14
N VAL A 27 10.17 5.57 -2.03
CA VAL A 27 9.49 5.74 -0.75
C VAL A 27 8.41 4.68 -0.60
N ILE A 28 8.47 3.90 0.48
CA ILE A 28 7.41 2.95 0.84
C ILE A 28 6.30 3.71 1.57
N LEU A 29 5.05 3.55 1.14
CA LEU A 29 3.87 4.10 1.78
C LEU A 29 3.06 3.00 2.45
N MET A 30 2.70 3.20 3.71
CA MET A 30 1.78 2.35 4.46
C MET A 30 0.82 3.22 5.28
N CYS A 31 -0.47 2.90 5.29
CA CYS A 31 -1.50 3.76 5.88
C CYS A 31 -2.55 2.98 6.67
N GLU A 32 -2.82 3.40 7.90
CA GLU A 32 -3.95 2.93 8.71
C GLU A 32 -5.21 3.75 8.38
N LEU A 33 -6.17 3.19 7.64
CA LEU A 33 -7.25 3.98 7.03
C LEU A 33 -8.64 3.78 7.67
N ARG A 34 -9.45 4.85 7.66
CA ARG A 34 -10.85 4.80 8.12
C ARG A 34 -11.73 3.99 7.18
N ALA A 35 -11.56 4.14 5.87
CA ALA A 35 -12.31 3.37 4.88
C ALA A 35 -12.14 1.85 5.11
N GLU A 36 -10.91 1.41 5.37
CA GLU A 36 -10.55 0.00 5.57
C GLU A 36 -10.89 -0.55 6.96
N THR A 37 -11.31 0.29 7.91
CA THR A 37 -11.74 -0.17 9.24
C THR A 37 -13.24 -0.06 9.47
N ARG A 38 -13.97 0.55 8.53
CA ARG A 38 -15.40 0.85 8.66
C ARG A 38 -16.28 0.28 7.55
N TYR A 39 -15.72 -0.21 6.44
CA TYR A 39 -16.51 -0.80 5.35
C TYR A 39 -17.33 -2.02 5.81
N VAL A 40 -16.81 -2.76 6.78
CA VAL A 40 -17.58 -3.73 7.57
C VAL A 40 -17.25 -3.58 9.05
N LYS A 41 -18.08 -4.19 9.91
CA LYS A 41 -17.85 -4.20 11.35
C LYS A 41 -16.77 -5.23 11.71
N HIS A 42 -15.50 -4.87 11.55
CA HIS A 42 -14.41 -5.72 11.97
C HIS A 42 -14.38 -5.91 13.49
N HIS A 43 -13.97 -7.11 13.91
CA HIS A 43 -13.69 -7.36 15.31
C HIS A 43 -12.50 -6.52 15.79
N LYS A 44 -12.57 -5.94 16.99
CA LYS A 44 -11.52 -5.06 17.55
C LYS A 44 -10.12 -5.69 17.51
N LYS A 45 -10.03 -6.99 17.80
CA LYS A 45 -8.76 -7.75 17.72
C LYS A 45 -8.19 -7.85 16.30
N LYS A 46 -9.02 -7.93 15.25
CA LYS A 46 -8.55 -7.94 13.85
C LYS A 46 -7.86 -6.61 13.53
N ILE A 47 -8.50 -5.49 13.88
CA ILE A 47 -7.94 -4.14 13.66
C ILE A 47 -6.62 -3.98 14.42
N ALA A 48 -6.62 -4.32 15.71
CA ALA A 48 -5.42 -4.22 16.55
C ALA A 48 -4.27 -5.09 16.01
N PHE A 49 -4.57 -6.31 15.58
CA PHE A 49 -3.59 -7.23 14.99
C PHE A 49 -2.98 -6.65 13.72
N ILE A 50 -3.80 -6.24 12.75
CA ILE A 50 -3.33 -5.72 11.46
C ILE A 50 -2.51 -4.45 11.68
N PHE A 51 -2.99 -3.49 12.46
CA PHE A 51 -2.23 -2.25 12.71
C PHE A 51 -0.92 -2.51 13.45
N SER A 52 -0.90 -3.44 14.42
CA SER A 52 0.34 -3.84 15.08
C SER A 52 1.32 -4.46 14.08
N ALA A 53 0.87 -5.39 13.25
CA ALA A 53 1.72 -6.04 12.24
C ALA A 53 2.26 -5.02 11.24
N MET A 54 1.42 -4.10 10.74
CA MET A 54 1.84 -3.03 9.83
C MET A 54 2.92 -2.13 10.44
N ARG A 55 2.77 -1.73 11.71
CA ARG A 55 3.75 -0.87 12.40
C ARG A 55 5.10 -1.57 12.55
N HIS A 56 5.10 -2.85 12.91
CA HIS A 56 6.35 -3.62 13.05
C HIS A 56 7.00 -3.86 11.70
N PHE A 57 6.22 -4.18 10.66
CA PHE A 57 6.74 -4.35 9.31
C PHE A 57 7.32 -3.04 8.75
N ALA A 58 6.68 -1.90 9.01
CA ALA A 58 7.21 -0.60 8.63
C ALA A 58 8.55 -0.27 9.31
N ALA A 59 8.69 -0.61 10.59
CA ALA A 59 9.95 -0.46 11.32
C ALA A 59 11.05 -1.38 10.75
N ASP A 60 10.71 -2.64 10.49
CA ASP A 60 11.64 -3.61 9.91
C ASP A 60 12.12 -3.20 8.50
N LEU A 61 11.22 -2.67 7.65
CA LEU A 61 11.61 -2.10 6.37
C LEU A 61 12.56 -0.89 6.54
N ALA A 62 12.30 -0.02 7.52
CA ALA A 62 13.19 1.10 7.81
C ALA A 62 14.58 0.62 8.28
N ASP A 63 14.64 -0.40 9.14
CA ASP A 63 15.89 -1.03 9.61
C ASP A 63 16.67 -1.68 8.46
N GLN A 64 15.97 -2.14 7.42
CA GLN A 64 16.57 -2.65 6.17
C GLN A 64 17.03 -1.54 5.21
N GLY A 65 16.87 -0.26 5.57
CA GLY A 65 17.32 0.91 4.81
C GLY A 65 16.30 1.46 3.83
N TYR A 66 15.03 1.04 3.88
CA TYR A 66 13.99 1.67 3.07
C TYR A 66 13.56 3.02 3.67
N THR A 67 13.29 4.00 2.81
CA THR A 67 12.57 5.21 3.23
C THR A 67 11.08 4.87 3.40
N VAL A 68 10.60 4.84 4.64
CA VAL A 68 9.20 4.47 4.95
C VAL A 68 8.39 5.70 5.39
N ARG A 69 7.31 5.97 4.67
CA ARG A 69 6.26 6.92 5.05
C ARG A 69 5.08 6.15 5.61
N TYR A 70 4.86 6.29 6.92
CA TYR A 70 3.76 5.62 7.62
C TYR A 70 2.71 6.63 8.11
N THR A 71 1.44 6.42 7.74
CA THR A 71 0.32 7.22 8.24
C THR A 71 -0.46 6.42 9.28
N ARG A 72 -0.50 6.91 10.53
CA ARG A 72 -1.26 6.28 11.63
C ARG A 72 -2.74 6.66 11.58
N TYR A 73 -3.57 5.83 12.19
CA TYR A 73 -5.03 5.93 12.16
C TYR A 73 -5.57 7.26 12.72
N ASN A 74 -4.85 7.82 13.69
CA ASN A 74 -5.20 9.02 14.41
C ASN A 74 -4.37 10.25 13.99
N ASP A 75 -3.57 10.15 12.93
CA ASP A 75 -2.86 11.32 12.40
C ASP A 75 -3.86 12.35 11.88
N VAL A 76 -3.62 13.62 12.20
CA VAL A 76 -4.52 14.74 11.85
C VAL A 76 -4.67 14.87 10.32
N GLU A 77 -3.58 14.62 9.60
CA GLU A 77 -3.50 14.74 8.13
C GLU A 77 -3.92 13.46 7.39
N ASN A 78 -4.38 12.42 8.11
CA ASN A 78 -4.82 11.17 7.49
C ASN A 78 -6.12 11.39 6.71
N THR A 79 -6.03 11.24 5.39
CA THR A 79 -7.16 11.46 4.47
C THR A 79 -8.25 10.38 4.56
N GLY A 80 -7.94 9.23 5.16
CA GLY A 80 -8.89 8.15 5.43
C GLY A 80 -9.10 7.16 4.28
N THR A 81 -8.51 7.37 3.10
CA THR A 81 -8.58 6.48 1.92
C THR A 81 -7.20 6.23 1.32
N PHE A 82 -7.02 5.13 0.57
CA PHE A 82 -5.75 4.84 -0.11
C PHE A 82 -5.43 5.93 -1.12
N ARG A 83 -6.42 6.30 -1.93
CA ARG A 83 -6.30 7.36 -2.90
C ARG A 83 -5.83 8.68 -2.29
N GLY A 84 -6.48 9.15 -1.24
CA GLY A 84 -6.11 10.41 -0.59
C GLY A 84 -4.68 10.37 -0.02
N GLU A 85 -4.27 9.23 0.56
CA GLU A 85 -2.92 9.08 1.10
C GLU A 85 -1.85 8.99 0.00
N VAL A 86 -2.16 8.34 -1.12
CA VAL A 86 -1.29 8.32 -2.30
C VAL A 86 -1.13 9.73 -2.86
N ASP A 87 -2.22 10.46 -3.09
CA ASP A 87 -2.17 11.85 -3.57
C ASP A 87 -1.36 12.75 -2.63
N ARG A 88 -1.58 12.61 -1.31
CA ARG A 88 -0.85 13.36 -0.29
C ARG A 88 0.63 13.00 -0.29
N ALA A 89 0.97 11.72 -0.40
CA ALA A 89 2.36 11.27 -0.45
C ALA A 89 3.06 11.73 -1.72
N LEU A 90 2.42 11.63 -2.90
CA LEU A 90 2.97 12.11 -4.17
C LEU A 90 3.32 13.61 -4.11
N LYS A 91 2.45 14.44 -3.53
CA LYS A 91 2.71 15.88 -3.36
C LYS A 91 3.89 16.18 -2.44
N VAL A 92 4.05 15.39 -1.37
CA VAL A 92 5.10 15.61 -0.37
C VAL A 92 6.45 15.09 -0.84
N THR A 93 6.48 13.94 -1.50
CA THR A 93 7.73 13.32 -1.95
C THR A 93 8.17 13.82 -3.31
N GLY A 94 7.24 14.21 -4.18
CA GLY A 94 7.53 14.49 -5.59
C GLY A 94 7.77 13.21 -6.41
N ALA A 95 7.33 12.04 -5.92
CA ALA A 95 7.48 10.79 -6.64
C ALA A 95 6.74 10.84 -7.99
N GLN A 96 7.34 10.23 -9.01
CA GLN A 96 6.88 10.36 -10.40
C GLN A 96 6.16 9.12 -10.93
N ALA A 97 5.98 8.10 -10.08
CA ALA A 97 5.19 6.91 -10.38
C ALA A 97 4.74 6.24 -9.08
N VAL A 98 3.66 5.47 -9.15
CA VAL A 98 3.18 4.60 -8.08
C VAL A 98 3.42 3.15 -8.47
N VAL A 99 3.90 2.33 -7.53
CA VAL A 99 3.97 0.87 -7.67
C VAL A 99 3.14 0.26 -6.54
N ALA A 100 2.27 -0.68 -6.87
CA ALA A 100 1.50 -1.43 -5.88
C ALA A 100 1.26 -2.86 -6.36
N THR A 101 1.05 -3.78 -5.42
CA THR A 101 0.57 -5.12 -5.71
C THR A 101 -0.94 -5.10 -5.68
N TYR A 102 -1.59 -5.81 -6.60
CA TYR A 102 -3.05 -5.88 -6.64
C TYR A 102 -3.64 -6.26 -5.27
N PRO A 103 -4.72 -5.60 -4.84
CA PRO A 103 -5.39 -5.91 -3.59
C PRO A 103 -6.17 -7.23 -3.69
N GLY A 104 -6.37 -7.90 -2.55
CA GLY A 104 -7.14 -9.14 -2.46
C GLY A 104 -8.67 -8.97 -2.39
N GLU A 105 -9.19 -7.75 -2.51
CA GLU A 105 -10.64 -7.47 -2.48
C GLU A 105 -11.09 -6.75 -3.75
N TYR A 106 -12.15 -7.25 -4.39
CA TYR A 106 -12.71 -6.67 -5.62
C TYR A 106 -13.03 -5.18 -5.52
N ARG A 107 -13.55 -4.72 -4.37
CA ARG A 107 -13.81 -3.30 -4.09
C ARG A 107 -12.56 -2.44 -4.27
N LEU A 108 -11.41 -2.92 -3.77
CA LEU A 108 -10.14 -2.21 -3.88
C LEU A 108 -9.55 -2.36 -5.29
N THR A 109 -9.70 -3.51 -5.93
CA THR A 109 -9.29 -3.71 -7.33
C THR A 109 -9.99 -2.68 -8.21
N SER A 110 -11.33 -2.57 -8.11
CA SER A 110 -12.10 -1.59 -8.87
C SER A 110 -11.68 -0.13 -8.59
N ASP A 111 -11.24 0.21 -7.37
CA ASP A 111 -10.68 1.54 -7.07
C ASP A 111 -9.30 1.71 -7.73
N PHE A 112 -8.39 0.75 -7.55
CA PHE A 112 -7.02 0.81 -8.05
C PHE A 112 -6.96 0.84 -9.59
N ASP A 113 -7.87 0.13 -10.26
CA ASP A 113 -7.96 0.13 -11.73
C ASP A 113 -8.24 1.55 -12.27
N THR A 114 -8.92 2.41 -11.51
CA THR A 114 -9.17 3.81 -11.92
C THR A 114 -7.94 4.70 -11.79
N TRP A 115 -6.89 4.27 -11.08
CA TRP A 115 -5.77 5.13 -10.73
C TRP A 115 -4.95 5.57 -11.94
N HIS A 116 -4.90 4.76 -13.00
CA HIS A 116 -4.24 5.14 -14.26
C HIS A 116 -4.85 6.39 -14.92
N GLU A 117 -6.15 6.62 -14.73
CA GLU A 117 -6.85 7.77 -15.31
C GLU A 117 -6.89 8.97 -14.36
N THR A 118 -6.84 8.67 -13.06
CA THR A 118 -7.19 9.65 -12.04
C THR A 118 -5.95 10.18 -11.31
N LEU A 119 -4.85 9.43 -11.21
CA LEU A 119 -3.57 9.94 -10.73
C LEU A 119 -2.81 10.64 -11.86
N SER A 120 -2.07 11.69 -11.53
CA SER A 120 -1.26 12.45 -12.51
C SER A 120 0.08 11.79 -12.85
N VAL A 121 0.32 10.57 -12.34
CA VAL A 121 1.58 9.84 -12.51
C VAL A 121 1.27 8.41 -12.97
N PRO A 122 2.17 7.76 -13.72
CA PRO A 122 2.02 6.35 -14.07
C PRO A 122 1.86 5.47 -12.83
N VAL A 123 1.01 4.46 -12.95
CA VAL A 123 0.77 3.44 -11.93
C VAL A 123 1.25 2.10 -12.47
N ASP A 124 1.99 1.34 -11.67
CA ASP A 124 2.46 -0.01 -11.96
C ASP A 124 1.78 -0.95 -10.97
N LEU A 125 0.63 -1.51 -11.37
CA LEU A 125 -0.09 -2.53 -10.61
C LEU A 125 0.44 -3.91 -10.96
N ARG A 126 1.04 -4.58 -9.97
CA ARG A 126 1.71 -5.87 -10.12
C ARG A 126 0.84 -7.00 -9.61
N GLU A 127 0.88 -8.12 -10.31
CA GLU A 127 0.29 -9.36 -9.83
C GLU A 127 0.89 -9.78 -8.48
N ASP A 128 0.09 -10.52 -7.71
CA ASP A 128 0.49 -11.03 -6.42
C ASP A 128 1.09 -12.44 -6.57
N ASP A 129 2.42 -12.50 -6.64
CA ASP A 129 3.22 -13.70 -6.82
C ASP A 129 3.32 -14.58 -5.57
N ARG A 130 2.58 -14.25 -4.49
CA ARG A 130 2.41 -15.12 -3.32
C ARG A 130 1.49 -16.31 -3.61
N TYR A 131 0.66 -16.22 -4.65
CA TYR A 131 -0.24 -17.29 -5.07
C TYR A 131 0.44 -18.21 -6.09
N LEU A 132 0.06 -19.50 -6.09
CA LEU A 132 0.63 -20.50 -6.99
C LEU A 132 0.14 -20.40 -8.44
N SER A 133 -0.95 -19.66 -8.67
CA SER A 133 -1.57 -19.50 -9.98
C SER A 133 -1.99 -18.05 -10.15
N THR A 134 -1.74 -17.51 -11.34
CA THR A 134 -2.27 -16.22 -11.77
C THR A 134 -3.79 -16.30 -11.98
N GLN A 135 -4.45 -15.16 -12.08
CA GLN A 135 -5.88 -15.13 -12.40
C GLN A 135 -6.16 -15.72 -13.79
N ALA A 136 -5.27 -15.49 -14.76
CA ALA A 136 -5.40 -16.01 -16.12
C ALA A 136 -5.20 -17.53 -16.20
N GLU A 137 -4.33 -18.11 -15.37
CA GLU A 137 -4.12 -19.56 -15.32
C GLU A 137 -5.29 -20.31 -14.65
N PHE A 138 -6.02 -19.64 -13.76
CA PHE A 138 -7.14 -20.26 -13.03
C PHE A 138 -8.49 -20.19 -13.79
N ALA A 139 -8.66 -19.20 -14.66
CA ALA A 139 -9.92 -18.91 -15.37
C ALA A 139 -10.27 -19.95 -16.45
#